data_AF-A0A7L4QJ92-F1
#
_entry.id   AF-A0A7L4QJ92-F1
#
_cell.length_a   1.000
_cell.length_b   1.000
_cell.length_c   1.000
_cell.angle_alpha   90.00
_cell.angle_beta   90.00
_cell.angle_gamma   90.00
#
_symmetry.space_group_name_H-M   'P 1'
#
loop_
_entity.id
_entity.type
_entity.pdbx_description
1 polymer ?
#
loop_
_entity_poly.entity_id
_entity_poly.type
_entity_poly.pdbx_seq_one_letter_code
_entity_poly.pdbx_strand_id
1 'polypeptide(L)' 'LGWKEAATLVEKSFGETIKQKYVTYDFARQMEGATEVKCSEFGERIIKNMDKI' A
#
# COMPACT_ATOMS: atom_id res chain seq x y z
N LEU A 1 20.92 -7.88 0.81
CA LEU A 1 20.61 -7.36 2.16
C LEU A 1 20.13 -8.44 3.12
N GLY A 2 19.31 -9.40 2.67
CA GLY A 2 18.91 -10.55 3.52
C GLY A 2 17.87 -10.23 4.60
N TRP A 3 17.27 -9.03 4.55
CA TRP A 3 16.31 -8.54 5.53
C TRP A 3 14.91 -9.09 5.24
N LYS A 4 14.66 -10.32 5.69
CA LYS A 4 13.41 -11.04 5.40
C LYS A 4 12.22 -10.41 6.12
N GLU A 5 12.41 -10.00 7.37
CA GLU A 5 11.38 -9.38 8.21
C GLU A 5 10.89 -8.08 7.60
N ALA A 6 11.82 -7.23 7.16
CA ALA A 6 11.50 -5.97 6.49
C ALA A 6 10.75 -6.21 5.17
N ALA A 7 11.18 -7.18 4.37
CA ALA A 7 10.50 -7.53 3.12
C ALA A 7 9.06 -8.01 3.38
N THR A 8 8.87 -8.92 4.34
CA THR A 8 7.54 -9.42 4.73
C THR A 8 6.64 -8.28 5.24
N LEU A 9 7.18 -7.34 6.01
CA LEU A 9 6.41 -6.20 6.51
C LEU A 9 5.94 -5.28 5.36
N VAL A 10 6.82 -5.01 4.40
CA VAL A 10 6.48 -4.22 3.19
C VAL A 10 5.43 -4.94 2.35
N GLU A 11 5.59 -6.23 2.07
CA GLU A 11 4.62 -7.00 1.28
C GLU A 11 3.22 -7.00 1.93
N LYS A 12 3.15 -7.22 3.24
CA LYS A 12 1.88 -7.23 3.98
C LYS A 12 1.21 -5.86 3.97
N SER A 13 1.94 -4.80 4.31
CA SER A 13 1.42 -3.43 4.36
C SER A 13 1.01 -2.90 2.98
N PHE A 14 1.76 -3.24 1.94
CA PHE A 14 1.41 -2.95 0.55
C PHE A 14 0.11 -3.65 0.13
N GLY A 15 0.00 -4.95 0.40
CA GLY A 15 -1.22 -5.72 0.11
C GLY A 15 -2.45 -5.19 0.85
N GLU A 16 -2.28 -4.80 2.12
CA GLU A 16 -3.35 -4.18 2.92
C GLU A 16 -3.79 -2.82 2.36
N THR A 17 -2.84 -2.01 1.89
CA THR A 17 -3.14 -0.70 1.28
C THR A 17 -3.96 -0.85 -0.01
N ILE A 18 -3.63 -1.86 -0.84
CA ILE A 18 -4.41 -2.20 -2.04
C ILE A 18 -5.81 -2.69 -1.68
N LYS A 19 -5.96 -3.55 -0.65
CA LYS A 19 -7.28 -4.04 -0.19
C LYS A 19 -8.20 -2.91 0.27
N GLN A 20 -7.63 -1.89 0.90
CA GLN A 20 -8.34 -0.67 1.30
C GLN A 20 -8.68 0.25 0.13
N LYS A 21 -8.26 -0.09 -1.09
CA LYS A 21 -8.47 0.64 -2.36
C LYS A 21 -7.94 2.08 -2.36
N TYR A 22 -6.95 2.39 -1.52
CA TYR A 22 -6.19 3.63 -1.64
C TYR A 22 -4.97 3.36 -2.50
N VAL A 23 -5.00 3.80 -3.75
CA VAL A 23 -4.00 3.41 -4.75
C VAL A 23 -3.67 4.56 -5.68
N THR A 24 -2.53 4.50 -6.36
CA THR A 24 -2.18 5.45 -7.41
C THR A 24 -3.01 5.22 -8.69
N TYR A 25 -3.02 6.21 -9.59
CA TYR A 25 -3.82 6.24 -10.82
C TYR A 25 -3.78 4.94 -11.64
N ASP A 26 -2.61 4.31 -11.73
CA ASP A 26 -2.37 3.08 -12.50
C ASP A 26 -3.24 1.89 -12.04
N PHE A 27 -3.49 1.78 -10.74
CA PHE A 27 -4.42 0.82 -10.15
C PHE A 27 -5.85 1.36 -10.13
N ALA A 28 -6.03 2.63 -9.79
CA ALA A 28 -7.36 3.23 -9.63
C ALA A 28 -8.22 3.09 -10.90
N ARG A 29 -7.62 3.28 -12.09
CA ARG A 29 -8.30 3.12 -13.38
C ARG A 29 -8.79 1.69 -13.69
N GLN A 30 -8.35 0.70 -12.92
CA GLN A 30 -8.72 -0.72 -13.06
C GLN A 30 -9.58 -1.22 -11.89
N MET A 31 -9.96 -0.35 -10.95
CA MET A 31 -10.63 -0.72 -9.71
C MET A 31 -11.88 0.14 -9.47
N GLU A 32 -13.04 -0.50 -9.37
CA GLU A 32 -14.27 0.19 -8.99
C GLU A 32 -14.22 0.64 -7.52
N GLY A 33 -14.57 1.90 -7.27
CA GLY A 33 -14.61 2.49 -5.94
C GLY A 33 -13.22 2.69 -5.31
N ALA A 34 -12.16 2.76 -6.12
CA ALA A 34 -10.85 3.14 -5.63
C ALA A 34 -10.77 4.63 -5.30
N THR A 35 -10.01 4.94 -4.25
CA THR A 35 -9.58 6.31 -3.95
C THR A 35 -8.20 6.49 -4.56
N GLU A 36 -8.13 7.28 -5.64
CA GLU A 36 -6.87 7.67 -6.24
C GLU A 36 -6.10 8.60 -5.29
N VAL A 37 -4.83 8.28 -5.02
CA VAL A 37 -3.93 9.07 -4.18
C VAL A 37 -2.61 9.34 -4.88
N LYS A 38 -1.87 10.36 -4.43
CA LYS A 38 -0.52 10.65 -4.94
C LYS A 38 0.48 9.59 -4.46
N CYS A 39 1.63 9.50 -5.13
CA CYS A 39 2.70 8.56 -4.77
C CYS A 39 3.16 8.69 -3.31
N SER A 40 3.34 9.93 -2.82
CA SER A 40 3.71 10.18 -1.42
C SER A 40 2.63 9.71 -0.43
N GLU A 41 1.36 10.00 -0.73
CA GLU A 41 0.22 9.59 0.10
C GLU A 41 0.04 8.07 0.11
N PHE A 42 0.31 7.39 -1.01
CA PHE A 42 0.34 5.94 -1.07
C PHE A 42 1.43 5.36 -0.15
N GLY A 43 2.63 5.95 -0.18
CA GLY A 43 3.73 5.59 0.74
C GLY A 43 3.36 5.81 2.21
N GLU A 44 2.75 6.94 2.56
CA GLU A 44 2.26 7.22 3.91
C GLU A 44 1.24 6.17 4.39
N ARG A 45 0.36 5.71 3.50
CA ARG A 45 -0.63 4.67 3.81
C ARG A 45 0.01 3.31 4.03
N ILE A 46 1.02 2.96 3.24
CA ILE A 46 1.80 1.74 3.45
C ILE A 46 2.45 1.79 4.84
N ILE A 47 3.14 2.90 5.18
CA ILE A 47 3.76 3.09 6.50
C ILE A 47 2.72 2.95 7.62
N LYS A 48 1.57 3.61 7.48
CA LYS A 48 0.46 3.52 8.46
C LYS A 48 -0.09 2.11 8.63
N ASN A 49 -0.01 1.26 7.60
CA ASN A 49 -0.41 -0.14 7.67
C ASN A 49 0.70 -1.05 8.20
N MET A 50 1.98 -0.63 8.22
CA MET A 50 3.04 -1.35 8.92
C MET A 50 2.82 -1.37 10.43
N ASP A 51 2.38 -0.25 11.03
CA ASP A 51 2.18 -0.12 12.49
C ASP A 51 0.97 -0.92 13.03
N LYS A 52 0.15 -1.50 12.15
CA LYS A 52 -1.10 -2.21 12.50
C LYS A 52 -0.98 -3.73 12.38
N ILE A 53 0.14 -4.24 11.89
CA ILE A 53 0.40 -5.65 11.56
C ILE A 53 1.49 -6.18 12.49
#